data_AF-A0A199V9E5-F1
#
_entry.id   AF-A0A199V9E5-F1
#
_cell.length_a   1.000
_cell.length_b   1.000
_cell.length_c   1.000
_cell.angle_alpha   90.00
_cell.angle_beta   90.00
_cell.angle_gamma   90.00
#
_symmetry.space_group_name_H-M   'P 1'
#
loop_
_entity.id
_entity.type
_entity.pdbx_description
1 polymer ?
#
loop_
_entity_poly.entity_id
_entity_poly.type
_entity_poly.pdbx_seq_one_letter_code
_entity_poly.pdbx_strand_id
1 'polypeptide(L)'
;MWPYLFLFDLLLRDLSRFECFNSTLRQGSVTHHEYLQVGKGRDVGLNQISLFEAKIADGNGEQTLSRDIYRLGHRFDFFRMLSCYFTTVGFYFSTLVTVLTVYGFLYGRLYLVLSGLEEGLATGRRFIHNQSLQVALASQSFVQLGFLMALPMMMEIGLEKGFRKALSEFILMQLQLSSVFFTFSLGTKTHYYGRTLLHGGAEYRPTGRGFVVFHAKFADNYRLYSRSHFIKGIELMILLVVYQIFGQSYRSTVSYIFITISMWFMVGAWLFAPFLFNPSGFEWQKIVDDWTDWNKWITNRGGIGVPPQKSWESWWEKEHEHLKYSGTRGILAEIVLSLRFFIYQYGLVYHLSITKKTKSVLVYGISWLVILVVLLVMKTVSVGRRRFSANFQLVFRLIKFLIFVTFVTILITLIALPHMTVQDILVCFLAFLPTGWGLLLIAQACKPLVRRAGLWGSVRALARGYEIMMGLLLFTPIAFLAWFPFVSEFQTRMLFNQAFSRGLQISRILGGQKKDRPSRAKD
;
A
#
# COMPACT_ATOMS: atom_id res chain seq x y z
N MET A 1 -8.72 -22.82 8.04
CA MET A 1 -9.28 -21.53 8.47
C MET A 1 -8.58 -21.14 9.75
N TRP A 2 -7.75 -20.10 9.67
CA TRP A 2 -6.58 -19.82 10.51
C TRP A 2 -6.88 -19.76 12.02
N PRO A 3 -6.46 -20.76 12.83
CA PRO A 3 -6.74 -20.80 14.26
C PRO A 3 -6.06 -19.68 15.08
N TYR A 4 -5.03 -19.03 14.55
CA TYR A 4 -4.18 -18.11 15.32
C TYR A 4 -4.47 -16.63 15.13
N LEU A 5 -5.49 -16.29 14.33
CA LEU A 5 -6.13 -14.98 14.52
C LEU A 5 -6.75 -14.88 15.91
N PHE A 6 -7.09 -16.03 16.54
CA PHE A 6 -7.77 -16.13 17.82
C PHE A 6 -6.85 -15.97 19.04
N LEU A 7 -5.64 -16.55 19.05
CA LEU A 7 -4.75 -16.48 20.21
C LEU A 7 -4.06 -15.11 20.35
N PHE A 8 -3.74 -14.44 19.23
CA PHE A 8 -3.31 -13.05 19.24
C PHE A 8 -4.51 -12.09 19.51
N ASP A 9 -5.73 -12.47 19.11
CA ASP A 9 -6.99 -11.77 19.47
C ASP A 9 -7.26 -11.76 20.97
N LEU A 10 -6.94 -12.85 21.67
CA LEU A 10 -7.35 -13.09 23.06
C LEU A 10 -6.66 -12.15 24.06
N LEU A 11 -5.39 -11.81 23.82
CA LEU A 11 -4.68 -10.80 24.62
C LEU A 11 -5.01 -9.36 24.22
N LEU A 12 -5.38 -9.11 22.96
CA LEU A 12 -5.67 -7.77 22.44
C LEU A 12 -7.13 -7.30 22.69
N ARG A 13 -8.07 -8.23 22.88
CA ARG A 13 -9.51 -7.88 23.03
C ARG A 13 -9.81 -7.11 24.31
N ASP A 14 -9.07 -7.35 25.39
CA ASP A 14 -9.36 -6.72 26.69
C ASP A 14 -8.36 -5.62 27.10
N LEU A 15 -7.15 -5.60 26.55
CA LEU A 15 -6.18 -4.50 26.79
C LEU A 15 -6.44 -3.26 25.92
N SER A 16 -7.38 -3.33 24.96
CA SER A 16 -7.75 -2.20 24.11
C SER A 16 -8.64 -1.15 24.80
N ARG A 17 -9.12 -1.40 26.03
CA ARG A 17 -9.95 -0.44 26.76
C ARG A 17 -9.13 0.30 27.80
N PHE A 18 -9.09 1.63 27.69
CA PHE A 18 -8.56 2.54 28.71
C PHE A 18 -9.08 2.23 30.13
N GLU A 19 -10.31 1.69 30.23
CA GLU A 19 -10.92 1.25 31.47
C GLU A 19 -10.13 0.14 32.18
N CYS A 20 -9.56 -0.82 31.44
CA CYS A 20 -8.75 -1.90 32.00
C CYS A 20 -7.44 -1.37 32.59
N PHE A 21 -6.78 -0.43 31.89
CA PHE A 21 -5.57 0.22 32.42
C PHE A 21 -5.85 0.97 33.72
N ASN A 22 -6.96 1.70 33.77
CA ASN A 22 -7.37 2.45 34.95
C ASN A 22 -7.72 1.51 36.12
N SER A 23 -8.42 0.40 35.85
CA SER A 23 -8.69 -0.63 36.85
C SER A 23 -7.40 -1.20 37.44
N THR A 24 -6.47 -1.64 36.59
CA THR A 24 -5.16 -2.18 37.03
C THR A 24 -4.35 -1.14 37.81
N LEU A 25 -4.36 0.14 37.38
CA LEU A 25 -3.69 1.23 38.12
C LEU A 25 -4.27 1.47 39.51
N ARG A 26 -5.56 1.18 39.70
CA ARG A 26 -6.29 1.25 40.98
C ARG A 26 -6.25 -0.07 41.76
N GLN A 27 -5.40 -1.02 41.35
CA GLN A 27 -5.32 -2.36 41.94
C GLN A 27 -6.62 -3.18 41.83
N GLY A 28 -7.50 -2.81 40.88
CA GLY A 28 -8.64 -3.63 40.50
C GLY A 28 -8.19 -4.87 39.74
N SER A 29 -8.93 -5.97 39.92
CA SER A 29 -8.77 -7.19 39.15
C SER A 29 -9.85 -7.28 38.07
N VAL A 30 -9.45 -7.71 36.88
CA VAL A 30 -10.39 -8.03 35.80
C VAL A 30 -10.27 -9.54 35.55
N THR A 31 -11.37 -10.27 35.77
CA THR A 31 -11.40 -11.70 35.47
C THR A 31 -11.69 -11.89 33.99
N HIS A 32 -10.73 -12.47 33.27
CA HIS A 32 -10.94 -12.91 31.90
C HIS A 32 -11.51 -14.33 31.92
N HIS A 33 -12.77 -14.49 31.50
CA HIS A 33 -13.38 -15.81 31.34
C HIS A 33 -13.24 -16.25 29.88
N GLU A 34 -12.26 -17.11 29.63
CA GLU A 34 -12.02 -17.67 28.30
C GLU A 34 -13.05 -18.77 28.01
N TYR A 35 -13.86 -18.57 26.98
CA TYR A 35 -14.76 -19.60 26.48
C TYR A 35 -14.07 -20.36 25.34
N LEU A 36 -13.37 -21.45 25.66
CA LEU A 36 -12.71 -22.33 24.67
C LEU A 36 -13.70 -23.03 23.72
N GLN A 37 -14.98 -23.14 24.10
CA GLN A 37 -15.97 -23.98 23.40
C GLN A 37 -17.21 -23.23 22.90
N VAL A 38 -17.11 -21.95 22.57
CA VAL A 38 -18.13 -21.29 21.73
C VAL A 38 -17.42 -20.51 20.64
N GLY A 39 -17.03 -21.23 19.59
CA GLY A 39 -16.50 -20.64 18.38
C GLY A 39 -17.52 -19.69 17.77
N LYS A 40 -17.42 -18.40 18.09
CA LYS A 40 -17.71 -17.33 17.11
C LYS A 40 -16.66 -17.34 15.99
N GLY A 41 -16.24 -18.52 15.55
CA GLY A 41 -15.40 -18.75 14.40
C GLY A 41 -16.23 -18.46 13.17
N ARG A 42 -16.35 -17.18 12.86
CA ARG A 42 -16.98 -16.72 11.65
C ARG A 42 -15.93 -16.84 10.54
N ASP A 43 -16.31 -17.37 9.38
CA ASP A 43 -15.52 -17.16 8.18
C ASP A 43 -15.31 -15.65 8.04
N VAL A 44 -14.05 -15.21 8.01
CA VAL A 44 -13.66 -13.79 7.88
C VAL A 44 -12.81 -13.62 6.64
N GLY A 45 -13.22 -12.69 5.78
CA GLY A 45 -12.49 -12.35 4.56
C GLY A 45 -11.36 -11.39 4.87
N LEU A 46 -10.40 -11.26 3.96
CA LEU A 46 -9.24 -10.37 4.14
C LEU A 46 -9.65 -8.94 4.51
N ASN A 47 -10.71 -8.39 3.89
CA ASN A 47 -11.20 -7.04 4.19
C ASN A 47 -11.73 -6.89 5.62
N GLN A 48 -12.41 -7.91 6.15
CA GLN A 48 -12.90 -7.87 7.53
C GLN A 48 -11.75 -7.97 8.53
N ILE A 49 -10.77 -8.84 8.24
CA ILE A 49 -9.58 -8.99 9.07
C ILE A 49 -8.77 -7.70 9.06
N SER A 50 -8.48 -7.13 7.89
CA SER A 50 -7.69 -5.90 7.80
C SER A 50 -8.39 -4.72 8.47
N LEU A 51 -9.72 -4.58 8.35
CA LEU A 51 -10.47 -3.55 9.08
C LEU A 51 -10.41 -3.75 10.60
N PHE A 52 -10.41 -5.00 11.06
CA PHE A 52 -10.24 -5.31 12.47
C PHE A 52 -8.83 -4.97 12.97
N GLU A 53 -7.80 -5.36 12.23
CA GLU A 53 -6.41 -5.03 12.56
C GLU A 53 -6.15 -3.52 12.51
N ALA A 54 -6.74 -2.81 11.55
CA ALA A 54 -6.70 -1.36 11.47
C ALA A 54 -7.26 -0.72 12.75
N LYS A 55 -8.41 -1.20 13.22
CA LYS A 55 -9.04 -0.71 14.44
C LYS A 55 -8.15 -0.91 15.67
N ILE A 56 -7.51 -2.08 15.80
CA ILE A 56 -6.61 -2.34 16.92
C ILE A 56 -5.35 -1.47 16.82
N ALA A 57 -4.79 -1.32 15.62
CA ALA A 57 -3.62 -0.49 15.38
C ALA A 57 -3.88 0.99 15.70
N ASP A 58 -5.04 1.53 15.30
CA ASP A 58 -5.47 2.89 15.68
C ASP A 58 -5.60 3.02 17.20
N GLY A 59 -6.26 2.05 17.85
CA GLY A 59 -6.38 2.05 19.32
C GLY A 59 -5.03 2.06 20.03
N ASN A 60 -4.07 1.24 19.59
CA ASN A 60 -2.72 1.22 20.16
C ASN A 60 -1.93 2.51 19.86
N GLY A 61 -2.20 3.18 18.73
CA GLY A 61 -1.65 4.49 18.42
C GLY A 61 -2.06 5.53 19.46
N GLU A 62 -3.35 5.62 19.78
CA GLU A 62 -3.85 6.51 20.84
C GLU A 62 -3.33 6.11 22.23
N GLN A 63 -3.24 4.81 22.52
CA GLN A 63 -2.67 4.31 23.79
C GLN A 63 -1.20 4.72 23.95
N THR A 64 -0.42 4.73 22.87
CA THR A 64 0.99 5.17 22.91
C THR A 64 1.13 6.60 23.44
N LEU A 65 0.16 7.45 23.15
CA LEU A 65 0.11 8.85 23.59
C LEU A 65 -0.56 9.03 24.96
N SER A 66 -1.04 7.93 25.56
CA SER A 66 -1.81 7.99 26.81
C SER A 66 -0.94 8.10 28.06
N ARG A 67 -1.45 8.83 29.06
CA ARG A 67 -0.86 8.91 30.40
C ARG A 67 -0.95 7.59 31.16
N ASP A 68 -1.91 6.74 30.81
CA ASP A 68 -2.17 5.50 31.53
C ASP A 68 -1.13 4.43 31.21
N ILE A 69 -0.73 4.27 29.93
CA ILE A 69 0.42 3.44 29.54
C ILE A 69 1.70 3.94 30.23
N TYR A 70 1.92 5.26 30.25
CA TYR A 70 3.09 5.85 30.91
C TYR A 70 3.14 5.48 32.40
N ARG A 71 2.01 5.59 33.13
CA ARG A 71 1.91 5.23 34.56
C ARG A 71 2.05 3.72 34.79
N LEU A 72 1.47 2.90 33.93
CA LEU A 72 1.58 1.44 34.02
C LEU A 72 3.03 0.99 33.82
N GLY A 73 3.73 1.57 32.84
CA GLY A 73 5.14 1.26 32.58
C GLY A 73 6.05 1.51 33.78
N HIS A 74 5.74 2.49 34.64
CA HIS A 74 6.50 2.75 35.87
C HIS A 74 6.17 1.78 37.03
N ARG A 75 5.05 1.04 36.93
CA ARG A 75 4.57 0.14 37.99
C ARG A 75 4.73 -1.34 37.65
N PHE A 76 4.94 -1.66 36.37
CA PHE A 76 5.15 -3.04 35.94
C PHE A 76 6.56 -3.51 36.27
N ASP A 77 6.64 -4.75 36.76
CA ASP A 77 7.90 -5.50 36.81
C ASP A 77 8.34 -5.89 35.39
N PHE A 78 9.55 -6.44 35.27
CA PHE A 78 10.13 -6.80 33.98
C PHE A 78 9.23 -7.73 33.16
N PHE A 79 8.65 -8.77 33.78
CA PHE A 79 7.84 -9.76 33.07
C PHE A 79 6.48 -9.20 32.61
N ARG A 80 5.81 -8.40 33.44
CA ARG A 80 4.58 -7.70 33.05
C ARG A 80 4.85 -6.67 31.96
N MET A 81 5.99 -5.98 32.03
CA MET A 81 6.39 -5.04 31.00
C MET A 81 6.71 -5.75 29.67
N LEU A 82 7.34 -6.92 29.71
CA LEU A 82 7.58 -7.74 28.52
C LEU A 82 6.26 -8.23 27.91
N SER A 83 5.31 -8.69 28.73
CA SER A 83 3.98 -9.07 28.27
C SER A 83 3.25 -7.86 27.65
N CYS A 84 3.27 -6.71 28.31
CA CYS A 84 2.71 -5.46 27.81
C CYS A 84 3.32 -5.06 26.46
N TYR A 85 4.65 -5.21 26.31
CA TYR A 85 5.37 -4.91 25.08
C TYR A 85 4.86 -5.75 23.90
N PHE A 86 4.78 -7.07 24.05
CA PHE A 86 4.38 -7.96 22.96
C PHE A 86 2.89 -7.92 22.63
N THR A 87 2.06 -7.46 23.56
CA THR A 87 0.60 -7.52 23.45
C THR A 87 -0.04 -6.17 23.14
N THR A 88 0.67 -5.05 23.35
CA THR A 88 0.13 -3.70 23.16
C THR A 88 1.08 -2.82 22.33
N VAL A 89 1.41 -1.63 22.81
CA VAL A 89 2.15 -0.56 22.13
C VAL A 89 3.49 -1.03 21.57
N GLY A 90 4.25 -1.83 22.31
CA GLY A 90 5.60 -2.26 21.91
C GLY A 90 5.63 -3.03 20.59
N PHE A 91 4.66 -3.91 20.37
CA PHE A 91 4.52 -4.71 19.16
C PHE A 91 4.21 -3.85 17.93
N TYR A 92 3.26 -2.92 18.06
CA TYR A 92 2.91 -2.00 16.97
C TYR A 92 4.03 -1.01 16.66
N PHE A 93 4.74 -0.53 17.68
CA PHE A 93 5.91 0.30 17.51
C PHE A 93 7.04 -0.45 16.77
N SER A 94 7.33 -1.69 17.18
CA SER A 94 8.32 -2.56 16.50
C SER A 94 7.97 -2.79 15.04
N THR A 95 6.69 -3.03 14.76
CA THR A 95 6.15 -3.19 13.41
C THR A 95 6.37 -1.93 12.56
N LEU A 96 6.08 -0.75 13.13
CA LEU A 96 6.32 0.53 12.47
C LEU A 96 7.82 0.72 12.15
N VAL A 97 8.69 0.52 13.13
CA VAL A 97 10.14 0.65 12.96
C VAL A 97 10.67 -0.33 11.91
N THR A 98 10.14 -1.55 11.86
CA THR A 98 10.52 -2.55 10.84
C THR A 98 10.24 -2.04 9.43
N VAL A 99 9.03 -1.52 9.18
CA VAL A 99 8.69 -0.97 7.86
C VAL A 99 9.49 0.30 7.55
N LEU A 100 9.67 1.20 8.51
CA LEU A 100 10.50 2.40 8.33
C LEU A 100 11.96 2.04 8.01
N THR A 101 12.49 0.96 8.59
CA THR A 101 13.83 0.45 8.30
C THR A 101 13.93 -0.02 6.85
N VAL A 102 12.91 -0.68 6.30
CA VAL A 102 12.90 -1.07 4.88
C VAL A 102 12.92 0.17 3.97
N TYR A 103 12.13 1.19 4.30
CA TYR A 103 12.17 2.48 3.57
C TYR A 103 13.53 3.16 3.67
N GLY A 104 14.08 3.29 4.89
CA GLY A 104 15.39 3.90 5.13
C GLY A 104 16.51 3.14 4.44
N PHE A 105 16.46 1.80 4.43
CA PHE A 105 17.39 0.96 3.71
C PHE A 105 17.33 1.18 2.20
N LEU A 106 16.13 1.16 1.59
CA LEU A 106 15.98 1.32 0.13
C LEU A 106 16.36 2.71 -0.35
N TYR A 107 15.89 3.76 0.33
CA TYR A 107 16.27 5.13 0.01
C TYR A 107 17.77 5.37 0.25
N GLY A 108 18.32 4.86 1.35
CA GLY A 108 19.75 4.93 1.63
C GLY A 108 20.58 4.26 0.54
N ARG A 109 20.21 3.04 0.14
CA ARG A 109 20.85 2.31 -0.97
C ARG A 109 20.76 3.07 -2.28
N LEU A 110 19.58 3.59 -2.60
CA LEU A 110 19.39 4.38 -3.80
C LEU A 110 20.34 5.60 -3.82
N TYR A 111 20.42 6.35 -2.72
CA TYR A 111 21.29 7.52 -2.65
C TYR A 111 22.78 7.18 -2.73
N LEU A 112 23.20 6.02 -2.22
CA LEU A 112 24.57 5.52 -2.39
C LEU A 112 24.90 5.20 -3.86
N VAL A 113 23.96 4.58 -4.58
CA VAL A 113 24.10 4.31 -6.02
C VAL A 113 24.12 5.62 -6.81
N LEU A 114 23.17 6.52 -6.55
CA LEU A 114 23.04 7.77 -7.31
C LEU A 114 24.18 8.75 -7.03
N SER A 115 24.84 8.69 -5.87
CA SER A 115 26.02 9.52 -5.59
C SER A 115 27.32 9.00 -6.21
N GLY A 116 27.34 7.77 -6.73
CA GLY A 116 28.57 7.10 -7.17
C GLY A 116 29.47 6.66 -6.01
N LEU A 117 29.05 6.86 -4.76
CA LEU A 117 29.81 6.42 -3.59
C LEU A 117 29.91 4.89 -3.53
N GLU A 118 28.87 4.17 -3.99
CA GLU A 118 28.91 2.72 -4.07
C GLU A 118 29.99 2.21 -5.05
N GLU A 119 30.23 2.93 -6.16
CA GLU A 119 31.32 2.62 -7.10
C GLU A 119 32.70 2.85 -6.46
N GLY A 120 32.87 3.96 -5.73
CA GLY A 120 34.10 4.24 -4.98
C GLY A 120 34.36 3.21 -3.87
N LEU A 121 33.31 2.72 -3.22
CA LEU A 121 33.39 1.65 -2.21
C LEU A 121 33.70 0.29 -2.85
N ALA A 122 33.14 -0.01 -4.03
CA ALA A 122 33.37 -1.27 -4.73
C ALA A 122 34.75 -1.36 -5.40
N THR A 123 35.35 -0.23 -5.79
CA THR A 123 36.71 -0.18 -6.36
C THR A 123 37.81 -0.14 -5.30
N GLY A 124 37.50 0.30 -4.08
CA GLY A 124 38.43 0.23 -2.94
C GLY A 124 38.69 -1.21 -2.51
N ARG A 125 39.93 -1.71 -2.68
CA ARG A 125 40.40 -3.07 -2.29
C ARG A 125 39.97 -3.53 -0.88
N ARG A 126 39.67 -2.61 0.04
CA ARG A 126 39.31 -2.91 1.44
C ARG A 126 37.86 -3.36 1.65
N PHE A 127 36.95 -3.16 0.70
CA PHE A 127 35.51 -3.43 0.88
C PHE A 127 34.89 -4.44 -0.09
N ILE A 128 35.66 -4.90 -1.08
CA ILE A 128 35.21 -5.81 -2.16
C ILE A 128 34.72 -7.16 -1.62
N HIS A 129 35.21 -7.60 -0.45
CA HIS A 129 34.94 -8.91 0.13
C HIS A 129 34.54 -8.82 1.61
N ASN A 130 33.62 -7.93 1.97
CA ASN A 130 33.08 -7.95 3.33
C ASN A 130 32.02 -9.04 3.48
N GLN A 131 32.47 -10.29 3.63
CA GLN A 131 31.62 -11.46 3.88
C GLN A 131 30.69 -11.23 5.07
N SER A 132 31.14 -10.51 6.11
CA SER A 132 30.30 -10.19 7.27
C SER A 132 29.10 -9.31 6.90
N LEU A 133 29.28 -8.34 5.98
CA LEU A 133 28.18 -7.50 5.50
C LEU A 133 27.21 -8.32 4.63
N GLN A 134 27.71 -9.20 3.77
CA GLN A 134 26.84 -10.09 2.98
C GLN A 134 26.05 -11.04 3.87
N VAL A 135 26.67 -11.64 4.87
CA VAL A 135 26.02 -12.54 5.84
C VAL A 135 24.99 -11.79 6.68
N ALA A 136 25.30 -10.56 7.15
CA ALA A 136 24.35 -9.73 7.89
C ALA A 136 23.12 -9.32 7.04
N LEU A 137 23.33 -9.03 5.75
CA LEU A 137 22.22 -8.71 4.84
C LEU A 137 21.40 -9.96 4.48
N ALA A 138 22.06 -11.11 4.28
CA ALA A 138 21.39 -12.37 4.01
C ALA A 138 20.57 -12.87 5.21
N SER A 139 21.10 -12.74 6.43
CA SER A 139 20.39 -13.08 7.66
C SER A 139 19.18 -12.17 7.86
N GLN A 140 19.30 -10.86 7.61
CA GLN A 140 18.18 -9.94 7.63
C GLN A 140 17.06 -10.37 6.66
N SER A 141 17.39 -10.69 5.41
CA SER A 141 16.38 -11.10 4.41
C SER A 141 15.67 -12.40 4.80
N PHE A 142 16.40 -13.38 5.35
CA PHE A 142 15.81 -14.65 5.82
C PHE A 142 14.86 -14.44 7.01
N VAL A 143 15.25 -13.57 7.94
CA VAL A 143 14.43 -13.18 9.10
C VAL A 143 13.18 -12.40 8.69
N GLN A 144 13.30 -11.49 7.72
CA GLN A 144 12.22 -10.62 7.24
C GLN A 144 11.15 -11.35 6.41
N LEU A 145 11.46 -12.52 5.81
CA LEU A 145 10.46 -13.33 5.10
C LEU A 145 9.44 -14.03 6.03
N GLY A 146 9.42 -13.67 7.32
CA GLY A 146 8.41 -14.15 8.27
C GLY A 146 8.75 -15.49 8.93
N PHE A 147 9.92 -16.08 8.61
CA PHE A 147 10.33 -17.36 9.20
C PHE A 147 10.50 -17.26 10.72
N LEU A 148 11.16 -16.22 11.24
CA LEU A 148 11.26 -16.01 12.69
C LEU A 148 9.93 -15.62 13.33
N MET A 149 9.04 -14.91 12.61
CA MET A 149 7.70 -14.59 13.12
C MET A 149 6.82 -15.83 13.24
N ALA A 150 7.09 -16.88 12.44
CA ALA A 150 6.38 -18.14 12.52
C ALA A 150 6.94 -19.11 13.56
N LEU A 151 8.14 -18.87 14.11
CA LEU A 151 8.75 -19.74 15.11
C LEU A 151 7.94 -19.84 16.41
N PRO A 152 7.46 -18.74 17.03
CA PRO A 152 6.62 -18.84 18.22
C PRO A 152 5.42 -19.77 17.99
N MET A 153 4.79 -19.67 16.81
CA MET A 153 3.67 -20.52 16.44
C MET A 153 4.08 -21.99 16.23
N MET A 154 5.21 -22.24 15.57
CA MET A 154 5.72 -23.61 15.43
C MET A 154 6.05 -24.24 16.78
N MET A 155 6.58 -23.44 17.72
CA MET A 155 6.87 -23.89 19.08
C MET A 155 5.59 -24.21 19.85
N GLU A 156 4.58 -23.34 19.79
CA GLU A 156 3.27 -23.56 20.41
C GLU A 156 2.61 -24.84 19.89
N ILE A 157 2.48 -24.99 18.57
CA ILE A 157 1.91 -26.21 17.95
C ILE A 157 2.78 -27.43 18.29
N GLY A 158 4.11 -27.25 18.33
CA GLY A 158 5.06 -28.31 18.68
C GLY A 158 4.84 -28.83 20.09
N LEU A 159 4.60 -27.94 21.05
CA LEU A 159 4.34 -28.26 22.45
C LEU A 159 2.94 -28.85 22.67
N GLU A 160 1.91 -28.33 22.01
CA GLU A 160 0.53 -28.79 22.19
C GLU A 160 0.21 -30.10 21.43
N LYS A 161 0.73 -30.23 20.21
CA LYS A 161 0.27 -31.22 19.22
C LYS A 161 1.42 -32.05 18.63
N GLY A 162 2.66 -31.81 19.06
CA GLY A 162 3.86 -32.51 18.62
C GLY A 162 4.55 -31.90 17.39
N PHE A 163 5.89 -31.96 17.36
CA PHE A 163 6.72 -31.32 16.33
C PHE A 163 6.47 -31.81 14.89
N ARG A 164 6.14 -33.09 14.69
CA ARG A 164 5.79 -33.61 13.34
C ARG A 164 4.54 -32.92 12.79
N LYS A 165 3.54 -32.73 13.64
CA LYS A 165 2.30 -32.05 13.26
C LYS A 165 2.54 -30.55 13.06
N ALA A 166 3.36 -29.93 13.92
CA ALA A 166 3.79 -28.54 13.74
C ALA A 166 4.48 -28.30 12.39
N LEU A 167 5.40 -29.17 11.98
CA LEU A 167 6.07 -29.06 10.68
C LEU A 167 5.10 -29.23 9.51
N SER A 168 4.19 -30.21 9.58
CA SER A 168 3.17 -30.41 8.55
C SER A 168 2.21 -29.22 8.46
N GLU A 169 1.75 -28.68 9.59
CA GLU A 169 0.87 -27.51 9.62
C GLU A 169 1.60 -26.26 9.10
N PHE A 170 2.87 -26.08 9.45
CA PHE A 170 3.69 -24.99 8.92
C PHE A 170 3.81 -25.04 7.40
N ILE A 171 4.13 -26.21 6.82
CA ILE A 171 4.20 -26.38 5.35
C ILE A 171 2.85 -26.06 4.70
N LEU A 172 1.75 -26.58 5.26
CA LEU A 172 0.40 -26.30 4.76
C LEU A 172 0.06 -24.80 4.83
N MET A 173 0.45 -24.12 5.91
CA MET A 173 0.26 -22.68 6.04
C MET A 173 1.06 -21.89 5.01
N GLN A 174 2.28 -22.29 4.69
CA GLN A 174 3.06 -21.63 3.63
C GLN A 174 2.41 -21.85 2.25
N LEU A 175 1.93 -23.07 1.98
CA LEU A 175 1.14 -23.39 0.79
C LEU A 175 -0.23 -22.69 0.77
N GLN A 176 -0.71 -22.12 1.86
CA GLN A 176 -1.92 -21.28 1.88
C GLN A 176 -1.59 -19.78 1.85
N LEU A 177 -0.35 -19.43 1.48
CA LEU A 177 0.14 -18.06 1.36
C LEU A 177 0.12 -17.27 2.68
N SER A 178 0.31 -17.92 3.83
CA SER A 178 0.45 -17.25 5.14
C SER A 178 1.45 -16.09 5.11
N SER A 179 2.62 -16.29 4.50
CA SER A 179 3.65 -15.25 4.41
C SER A 179 3.17 -14.02 3.65
N VAL A 180 2.36 -14.19 2.60
CA VAL A 180 1.73 -13.07 1.87
C VAL A 180 0.73 -12.35 2.76
N PHE A 181 -0.10 -13.11 3.48
CA PHE A 181 -1.10 -12.57 4.40
C PHE A 181 -0.46 -11.77 5.55
N PHE A 182 0.55 -12.31 6.23
CA PHE A 182 1.21 -11.64 7.35
C PHE A 182 2.01 -10.42 6.89
N THR A 183 2.65 -10.49 5.72
CA THR A 183 3.35 -9.33 5.14
C THR A 183 2.36 -8.21 4.78
N PHE A 184 1.17 -8.56 4.29
CA PHE A 184 0.09 -7.61 4.06
C PHE A 184 -0.44 -7.01 5.38
N SER A 185 -0.70 -7.85 6.39
CA SER A 185 -1.11 -7.43 7.73
C SER A 185 -0.12 -6.43 8.36
N LEU A 186 1.18 -6.64 8.19
CA LEU A 186 2.23 -5.72 8.64
C LEU A 186 2.02 -4.29 8.09
N GLY A 187 1.65 -4.17 6.81
CA GLY A 187 1.34 -2.91 6.14
C GLY A 187 0.11 -2.21 6.75
N THR A 188 -0.94 -2.98 7.03
CA THR A 188 -2.16 -2.50 7.71
C THR A 188 -1.80 -1.93 9.07
N LYS A 189 -1.16 -2.72 9.94
CA LYS A 189 -0.78 -2.33 11.30
C LYS A 189 0.07 -1.07 11.31
N THR A 190 1.10 -1.03 10.47
CA THR A 190 2.01 0.11 10.33
C THR A 190 1.30 1.39 9.89
N HIS A 191 0.44 1.30 8.86
CA HIS A 191 -0.22 2.48 8.30
C HIS A 191 -1.14 3.16 9.32
N TYR A 192 -2.01 2.38 9.96
CA TYR A 192 -3.01 2.90 10.88
C TYR A 192 -2.38 3.37 12.20
N TYR A 193 -1.44 2.58 12.75
CA TYR A 193 -0.66 2.99 13.93
C TYR A 193 0.13 4.28 13.70
N GLY A 194 0.88 4.37 12.58
CA GLY A 194 1.69 5.55 12.27
C GLY A 194 0.86 6.81 11.96
N ARG A 195 -0.27 6.66 11.24
CA ARG A 195 -1.18 7.78 10.97
C ARG A 195 -1.77 8.33 12.25
N THR A 196 -2.21 7.46 13.15
CA THR A 196 -2.74 7.86 14.46
C THR A 196 -1.67 8.52 15.32
N LEU A 197 -0.41 8.07 15.27
CA LEU A 197 0.68 8.72 15.99
C LEU A 197 0.97 10.17 15.49
N LEU A 198 0.88 10.40 14.18
CA LEU A 198 1.20 11.70 13.56
C LEU A 198 0.04 12.70 13.60
N HIS A 199 -1.19 12.22 13.43
CA HIS A 199 -2.37 13.07 13.24
C HIS A 199 -3.49 12.82 14.24
N GLY A 200 -3.43 11.73 15.01
CA GLY A 200 -4.54 11.25 15.84
C GLY A 200 -5.74 10.83 14.99
N GLY A 201 -6.90 10.81 15.63
CA GLY A 201 -8.18 10.71 14.94
C GLY A 201 -8.59 9.28 14.62
N ALA A 202 -8.38 8.36 15.58
CA ALA A 202 -8.92 7.01 15.51
C ALA A 202 -10.45 7.05 15.26
N GLU A 203 -10.88 6.63 14.07
CA GLU A 203 -12.30 6.55 13.68
C GLU A 203 -12.78 5.12 13.89
N TYR A 204 -13.99 4.95 14.44
CA TYR A 204 -14.61 3.63 14.47
C TYR A 204 -14.87 3.12 13.05
N ARG A 205 -14.23 2.01 12.69
CA ARG A 205 -14.44 1.32 11.43
C ARG A 205 -15.35 0.11 11.67
N PRO A 206 -16.56 0.06 11.08
CA PRO A 206 -17.44 -1.09 11.23
C PRO A 206 -16.81 -2.29 10.52
N THR A 207 -16.46 -3.32 11.28
CA THR A 207 -16.12 -4.64 10.74
C THR A 207 -17.43 -5.30 10.31
N GLY A 208 -17.71 -5.23 9.00
CA GLY A 208 -18.98 -5.69 8.44
C GLY A 208 -19.31 -7.13 8.84
N ARG A 209 -20.59 -7.42 9.08
CA ARG A 209 -21.10 -8.75 9.45
C ARG A 209 -21.65 -9.53 8.24
N GLY A 210 -21.00 -9.44 7.08
CA GLY A 210 -21.38 -10.17 5.86
C GLY A 210 -20.80 -11.58 5.76
N PHE A 211 -21.40 -12.45 4.94
CA PHE A 211 -20.83 -13.75 4.58
C PHE A 211 -19.60 -13.57 3.68
N VAL A 212 -18.56 -14.36 3.92
CA VAL A 212 -17.23 -14.24 3.27
C VAL A 212 -17.15 -14.91 1.91
N VAL A 213 -18.23 -15.56 1.50
CA VAL A 213 -18.32 -16.29 0.23
C VAL A 213 -18.41 -15.35 -0.98
N PHE A 214 -18.63 -14.05 -0.75
CA PHE A 214 -18.85 -13.10 -1.84
C PHE A 214 -17.57 -12.38 -2.29
N HIS A 215 -17.42 -12.31 -3.60
CA HIS A 215 -16.43 -11.49 -4.27
C HIS A 215 -16.53 -10.01 -3.85
N ALA A 216 -15.42 -9.46 -3.36
CA ALA A 216 -15.28 -8.02 -3.13
C ALA A 216 -14.91 -7.32 -4.43
N LYS A 217 -15.64 -6.26 -4.80
CA LYS A 217 -15.37 -5.51 -6.02
C LYS A 217 -14.00 -4.84 -6.00
N PHE A 218 -13.36 -4.72 -7.15
CA PHE A 218 -12.11 -3.98 -7.31
C PHE A 218 -12.18 -2.56 -6.71
N ALA A 219 -13.28 -1.83 -6.93
CA ALA A 219 -13.44 -0.47 -6.41
C ALA A 219 -13.48 -0.43 -4.87
N ASP A 220 -14.02 -1.46 -4.20
CA ASP A 220 -14.02 -1.55 -2.74
C ASP A 220 -12.62 -1.85 -2.20
N ASN A 221 -11.92 -2.82 -2.80
CA ASN A 221 -10.53 -3.14 -2.45
C ASN A 221 -9.61 -1.94 -2.69
N TYR A 222 -9.77 -1.24 -3.81
CA TYR A 222 -9.00 -0.04 -4.13
C TYR A 222 -9.21 1.07 -3.10
N ARG A 223 -10.45 1.37 -2.74
CA ARG A 223 -10.77 2.37 -1.72
C ARG A 223 -10.19 2.02 -0.35
N LEU A 224 -10.18 0.74 0.02
CA LEU A 224 -9.71 0.29 1.32
C LEU A 224 -8.17 0.30 1.43
N TYR A 225 -7.47 -0.03 0.34
CA TYR A 225 -6.02 -0.28 0.36
C TYR A 225 -5.16 0.74 -0.39
N SER A 226 -5.75 1.72 -1.10
CA SER A 226 -5.02 2.74 -1.87
C SER A 226 -3.91 3.42 -1.05
N ARG A 227 -4.25 4.01 0.11
CA ARG A 227 -3.29 4.71 1.00
C ARG A 227 -2.41 3.79 1.83
N SER A 228 -2.99 2.68 2.29
CA SER A 228 -2.32 1.82 3.27
C SER A 228 -1.29 0.91 2.63
N HIS A 229 -1.54 0.42 1.41
CA HIS A 229 -0.70 -0.58 0.74
C HIS A 229 -0.31 -0.17 -0.67
N PHE A 230 -1.25 0.21 -1.54
CA PHE A 230 -0.97 0.32 -2.98
C PHE A 230 0.03 1.42 -3.31
N ILE A 231 -0.17 2.62 -2.78
CA ILE A 231 0.75 3.74 -3.00
C ILE A 231 2.14 3.42 -2.45
N LYS A 232 2.18 2.83 -1.24
CA LYS A 232 3.43 2.41 -0.59
C LYS A 232 4.16 1.32 -1.38
N GLY A 233 3.43 0.32 -1.86
CA GLY A 233 3.96 -0.77 -2.68
C GLY A 233 4.47 -0.27 -4.02
N ILE A 234 3.76 0.65 -4.68
CA ILE A 234 4.21 1.28 -5.94
C ILE A 234 5.45 2.14 -5.71
N GLU A 235 5.52 2.90 -4.61
CA GLU A 235 6.71 3.67 -4.22
C GLU A 235 7.93 2.74 -4.07
N LEU A 236 7.80 1.66 -3.30
CA LEU A 236 8.88 0.68 -3.13
C LEU A 236 9.24 -0.04 -4.43
N MET A 237 8.25 -0.37 -5.27
CA MET A 237 8.47 -0.94 -6.60
C MET A 237 9.30 -0.01 -7.48
N ILE A 238 8.98 1.28 -7.52
CA ILE A 238 9.73 2.29 -8.27
C ILE A 238 11.18 2.38 -7.76
N LEU A 239 11.38 2.39 -6.43
CA LEU A 239 12.73 2.39 -5.85
C LEU A 239 13.53 1.14 -6.25
N LEU A 240 12.92 -0.04 -6.22
CA LEU A 240 13.55 -1.29 -6.63
C LEU A 240 13.89 -1.32 -8.13
N VAL A 241 13.00 -0.81 -8.98
CA VAL A 241 13.25 -0.70 -10.44
C VAL A 241 14.42 0.26 -10.70
N VAL A 242 14.47 1.41 -10.03
CA VAL A 242 15.60 2.33 -10.18
C VAL A 242 16.89 1.72 -9.65
N TYR A 243 16.85 1.05 -8.50
CA TYR A 243 18.00 0.34 -7.95
C TYR A 243 18.49 -0.76 -8.91
N GLN A 244 17.58 -1.46 -9.60
CA GLN A 244 17.94 -2.42 -10.65
C GLN A 244 18.61 -1.73 -11.86
N ILE A 245 18.12 -0.57 -12.30
CA ILE A 245 18.68 0.13 -13.48
C ILE A 245 20.10 0.63 -13.22
N PHE A 246 20.36 1.19 -12.03
CA PHE A 246 21.65 1.81 -11.71
C PHE A 246 22.60 0.92 -10.90
N GLY A 247 22.09 -0.11 -10.20
CA GLY A 247 22.88 -0.98 -9.32
C GLY A 247 23.57 -2.15 -10.04
N GLN A 248 23.18 -2.49 -11.27
CA GLN A 248 23.67 -3.66 -12.03
C GLN A 248 25.17 -3.59 -12.38
N SER A 249 25.77 -2.41 -12.47
CA SER A 249 27.15 -2.28 -12.94
C SER A 249 28.23 -2.74 -11.94
N TYR A 250 27.89 -2.95 -10.66
CA TYR A 250 28.91 -2.96 -9.58
C TYR A 250 28.90 -4.16 -8.63
N ARG A 251 27.94 -5.11 -8.69
CA ARG A 251 27.86 -6.27 -7.77
C ARG A 251 27.52 -7.58 -8.48
N SER A 252 27.88 -8.70 -7.85
CA SER A 252 27.45 -10.04 -8.30
C SER A 252 25.92 -10.16 -8.25
N THR A 253 25.34 -10.71 -9.32
CA THR A 253 23.89 -10.93 -9.49
C THR A 253 23.26 -11.63 -8.27
N VAL A 254 24.00 -12.57 -7.66
CA VAL A 254 23.58 -13.32 -6.48
C VAL A 254 23.37 -12.40 -5.27
N SER A 255 24.29 -11.47 -5.00
CA SER A 255 24.17 -10.53 -3.87
C SER A 255 22.97 -9.60 -4.03
N TYR A 256 22.70 -9.16 -5.26
CA TYR A 256 21.54 -8.33 -5.57
C TYR A 256 20.23 -9.06 -5.28
N ILE A 257 20.12 -10.33 -5.71
CA ILE A 257 18.92 -11.14 -5.50
C ILE A 257 18.65 -11.34 -4.01
N PHE A 258 19.65 -11.72 -3.22
CA PHE A 258 19.46 -11.94 -1.77
C PHE A 258 19.00 -10.69 -1.01
N ILE A 259 19.48 -9.51 -1.42
CA ILE A 259 19.10 -8.24 -0.78
C ILE A 259 17.68 -7.82 -1.17
N THR A 260 17.29 -8.00 -2.44
CA THR A 260 16.06 -7.42 -2.99
C THR A 260 14.86 -8.36 -2.99
N ILE A 261 15.06 -9.68 -2.89
CA ILE A 261 13.97 -10.66 -3.01
C ILE A 261 12.89 -10.50 -1.92
N SER A 262 13.30 -10.20 -0.68
CA SER A 262 12.37 -9.95 0.43
C SER A 262 11.55 -8.68 0.21
N MET A 263 12.14 -7.65 -0.39
CA MET A 263 11.47 -6.38 -0.71
C MET A 263 10.51 -6.54 -1.89
N TRP A 264 10.91 -7.28 -2.93
CA TRP A 264 10.03 -7.65 -4.03
C TRP A 264 8.85 -8.49 -3.56
N PHE A 265 9.09 -9.44 -2.65
CA PHE A 265 8.03 -10.21 -2.01
C PHE A 265 7.06 -9.31 -1.24
N MET A 266 7.56 -8.35 -0.45
CA MET A 266 6.72 -7.39 0.26
C MET A 266 5.89 -6.52 -0.68
N VAL A 267 6.49 -6.01 -1.77
CA VAL A 267 5.79 -5.26 -2.81
C VAL A 267 4.68 -6.11 -3.42
N GLY A 268 4.98 -7.34 -3.84
CA GLY A 268 4.00 -8.27 -4.40
C GLY A 268 2.84 -8.55 -3.44
N ALA A 269 3.15 -8.77 -2.16
CA ALA A 269 2.15 -8.99 -1.12
C ALA A 269 1.24 -7.76 -0.93
N TRP A 270 1.81 -6.55 -0.84
CA TRP A 270 1.05 -5.32 -0.65
C TRP A 270 0.16 -4.96 -1.84
N LEU A 271 0.60 -5.22 -3.06
CA LEU A 271 -0.17 -4.91 -4.27
C LEU A 271 -1.25 -5.94 -4.57
N PHE A 272 -0.98 -7.24 -4.34
CA PHE A 272 -1.84 -8.31 -4.88
C PHE A 272 -2.57 -9.16 -3.84
N ALA A 273 -2.23 -9.11 -2.55
CA ALA A 273 -2.95 -9.88 -1.52
C ALA A 273 -4.48 -9.61 -1.50
N PRO A 274 -4.99 -8.37 -1.67
CA PRO A 274 -6.43 -8.10 -1.73
C PRO A 274 -7.17 -8.88 -2.81
N PHE A 275 -6.49 -9.25 -3.89
CA PHE A 275 -7.07 -9.97 -5.02
C PHE A 275 -6.83 -11.48 -4.92
N LEU A 276 -5.65 -11.88 -4.43
CA LEU A 276 -5.30 -13.28 -4.16
C LEU A 276 -6.24 -13.91 -3.11
N PHE A 277 -6.60 -13.19 -2.05
CA PHE A 277 -7.50 -13.68 -1.01
C PHE A 277 -8.99 -13.32 -1.28
N ASN A 278 -9.31 -12.82 -2.47
CA ASN A 278 -10.68 -12.49 -2.87
C ASN A 278 -11.36 -13.68 -3.56
N PRO A 279 -12.49 -14.19 -3.05
CA PRO A 279 -13.26 -15.22 -3.75
C PRO A 279 -13.61 -14.80 -5.19
N SER A 280 -13.44 -15.69 -6.16
CA SER A 280 -13.61 -15.39 -7.59
C SER A 280 -12.76 -14.19 -8.09
N GLY A 281 -11.63 -13.90 -7.43
CA GLY A 281 -10.78 -12.74 -7.72
C GLY A 281 -10.16 -12.74 -9.13
N PHE A 282 -10.06 -13.91 -9.77
CA PHE A 282 -9.54 -14.06 -11.14
C PHE A 282 -10.58 -14.61 -12.13
N GLU A 283 -11.87 -14.44 -11.83
CA GLU A 283 -12.93 -14.84 -12.76
C GLU A 283 -13.20 -13.76 -13.80
N TRP A 284 -13.01 -14.06 -15.08
CA TRP A 284 -13.08 -13.06 -16.16
C TRP A 284 -14.36 -12.21 -16.14
N GLN A 285 -15.52 -12.84 -15.96
CA GLN A 285 -16.81 -12.12 -15.92
C GLN A 285 -16.86 -11.10 -14.77
N LYS A 286 -16.33 -11.45 -13.59
CA LYS A 286 -16.27 -10.55 -12.44
C LYS A 286 -15.31 -9.40 -12.66
N ILE A 287 -14.17 -9.67 -13.28
CA ILE A 287 -13.19 -8.63 -13.63
C ILE A 287 -13.78 -7.61 -14.62
N VAL A 288 -14.54 -8.06 -15.62
CA VAL A 288 -15.22 -7.15 -16.55
C VAL A 288 -16.25 -6.29 -15.81
N ASP A 289 -17.06 -6.87 -14.92
CA ASP A 289 -18.01 -6.13 -14.10
C ASP A 289 -17.30 -5.10 -13.21
N ASP A 290 -16.19 -5.50 -12.58
CA ASP A 290 -15.35 -4.65 -11.72
C ASP A 290 -14.73 -3.47 -12.48
N TRP A 291 -14.31 -3.68 -13.73
CA TRP A 291 -13.82 -2.61 -14.60
C TRP A 291 -14.90 -1.55 -14.83
N THR A 292 -16.12 -1.98 -15.10
CA THR A 292 -17.24 -1.05 -15.33
C THR A 292 -17.62 -0.29 -14.05
N ASP A 293 -17.65 -0.96 -12.90
CA ASP A 293 -17.95 -0.36 -11.59
C ASP A 293 -16.87 0.67 -11.19
N TRP A 294 -15.60 0.31 -11.31
CA TRP A 294 -14.48 1.21 -11.00
C TRP A 294 -14.44 2.42 -11.94
N ASN A 295 -14.64 2.23 -13.26
CA ASN A 295 -14.71 3.33 -14.21
C ASN A 295 -15.88 4.29 -13.94
N LYS A 296 -17.03 3.74 -13.51
CA LYS A 296 -18.16 4.55 -13.09
C LYS A 296 -17.81 5.35 -11.85
N TRP A 297 -17.20 4.74 -10.84
CA TRP A 297 -16.80 5.38 -9.59
C TRP A 297 -15.76 6.50 -9.79
N ILE A 298 -14.71 6.27 -10.60
CA ILE A 298 -13.64 7.26 -10.86
C ILE A 298 -14.12 8.45 -11.68
N THR A 299 -15.12 8.22 -12.54
CA THR A 299 -15.68 9.26 -13.41
C THR A 299 -16.73 10.10 -12.70
N ASN A 300 -17.51 9.49 -11.79
CA ASN A 300 -18.62 10.15 -11.13
C ASN A 300 -18.18 11.35 -10.29
N ARG A 301 -18.82 12.50 -10.51
CA ARG A 301 -18.54 13.72 -9.74
C ARG A 301 -19.14 13.60 -8.35
N GLY A 302 -18.43 14.14 -7.37
CA GLY A 302 -18.93 14.21 -6.00
C GLY A 302 -19.99 15.31 -5.85
N GLY A 303 -20.52 15.41 -4.63
CA GLY A 303 -21.49 16.43 -4.23
C GLY A 303 -21.73 16.36 -2.73
N ILE A 304 -22.40 17.36 -2.17
CA ILE A 304 -22.77 17.36 -0.75
C ILE A 304 -23.69 16.14 -0.52
N GLY A 305 -23.32 15.27 0.43
CA GLY A 305 -24.11 14.08 0.77
C GLY A 305 -23.91 12.86 -0.15
N VAL A 306 -23.04 12.91 -1.16
CA VAL A 306 -22.73 11.74 -1.99
C VAL A 306 -21.81 10.78 -1.23
N PRO A 307 -22.18 9.50 -1.05
CA PRO A 307 -21.37 8.57 -0.28
C PRO A 307 -20.05 8.23 -1.01
N PRO A 308 -18.93 8.01 -0.27
CA PRO A 308 -17.62 7.64 -0.83
C PRO A 308 -17.63 6.45 -1.80
N GLN A 309 -18.55 5.52 -1.59
CA GLN A 309 -18.71 4.31 -2.40
C GLN A 309 -19.19 4.63 -3.83
N LYS A 310 -19.90 5.74 -4.03
CA LYS A 310 -20.50 6.11 -5.33
C LYS A 310 -19.67 7.10 -6.13
N SER A 311 -18.75 7.82 -5.51
CA SER A 311 -17.92 8.83 -6.19
C SER A 311 -16.51 8.89 -5.62
N TRP A 312 -15.53 8.84 -6.53
CA TRP A 312 -14.12 9.04 -6.20
C TRP A 312 -13.85 10.36 -5.50
N GLU A 313 -14.53 11.44 -5.90
CA GLU A 313 -14.27 12.77 -5.34
C GLU A 313 -14.68 12.86 -3.86
N SER A 314 -15.77 12.17 -3.49
CA SER A 314 -16.24 12.11 -2.10
C SER A 314 -15.36 11.21 -1.25
N TRP A 315 -14.90 10.09 -1.81
CA TRP A 315 -13.88 9.24 -1.17
C TRP A 315 -12.55 9.98 -0.98
N TRP A 316 -12.10 10.71 -2.00
CA TRP A 316 -10.88 11.49 -1.95
C TRP A 316 -10.91 12.53 -0.85
N GLU A 317 -12.03 13.26 -0.72
CA GLU A 317 -12.15 14.28 0.32
C GLU A 317 -12.18 13.65 1.72
N LYS A 318 -12.87 12.50 1.90
CA LYS A 318 -12.89 11.75 3.16
C LYS A 318 -11.49 11.24 3.55
N GLU A 319 -10.72 10.72 2.59
CA GLU A 319 -9.42 10.13 2.89
C GLU A 319 -8.44 11.14 3.50
N HIS A 320 -8.52 12.40 3.06
CA HIS A 320 -7.67 13.50 3.53
C HIS A 320 -8.27 14.29 4.70
N GLU A 321 -9.37 13.83 5.28
CA GLU A 321 -10.06 14.54 6.36
C GLU A 321 -9.20 14.69 7.62
N HIS A 322 -8.37 13.69 7.93
CA HIS A 322 -7.43 13.71 9.05
C HIS A 322 -6.48 14.93 9.03
N LEU A 323 -6.06 15.39 7.84
CA LEU A 323 -5.19 16.56 7.69
C LEU A 323 -5.86 17.86 8.12
N LYS A 324 -7.21 17.93 8.11
CA LYS A 324 -7.96 19.10 8.58
C LYS A 324 -7.82 19.31 10.09
N TYR A 325 -7.69 18.22 10.84
CA TYR A 325 -7.58 18.22 12.30
C TYR A 325 -6.14 18.06 12.79
N SER A 326 -5.19 17.85 11.87
CA SER A 326 -3.77 17.74 12.20
C SER A 326 -3.21 19.07 12.69
N GLY A 327 -2.44 19.03 13.77
CA GLY A 327 -1.66 20.18 14.25
C GLY A 327 -0.51 20.55 13.31
N THR A 328 0.10 21.72 13.55
CA THR A 328 1.21 22.27 12.74
C THR A 328 2.39 21.30 12.63
N ARG A 329 2.71 20.55 13.70
CA ARG A 329 3.79 19.56 13.69
C ARG A 329 3.51 18.40 12.74
N GLY A 330 2.27 17.91 12.68
CA GLY A 330 1.87 16.84 11.75
C GLY A 330 1.90 17.31 10.29
N ILE A 331 1.45 18.55 10.02
CA ILE A 331 1.53 19.15 8.68
C ILE A 331 3.00 19.34 8.25
N LEU A 332 3.86 19.82 9.16
CA LEU A 332 5.29 19.95 8.89
C LEU A 332 5.93 18.60 8.62
N ALA A 333 5.58 17.56 9.39
CA ALA A 333 6.07 16.20 9.17
C ALA A 333 5.68 15.68 7.77
N GLU A 334 4.44 15.90 7.33
CA GLU A 334 3.98 15.53 5.97
C GLU A 334 4.78 16.23 4.87
N ILE A 335 5.07 17.52 5.04
CA ILE A 335 5.90 18.28 4.08
C ILE A 335 7.32 17.72 4.07
N VAL A 336 7.95 17.55 5.24
CA VAL A 336 9.32 17.03 5.37
C VAL A 336 9.44 15.63 4.77
N LEU A 337 8.49 14.74 5.07
CA LEU A 337 8.46 13.40 4.49
C LEU A 337 8.31 13.47 2.96
N SER A 338 7.53 14.40 2.43
CA SER A 338 7.35 14.58 0.98
C SER A 338 8.59 15.11 0.26
N LEU A 339 9.52 15.78 0.97
CA LEU A 339 10.77 16.28 0.38
C LEU A 339 11.64 15.18 -0.24
N ARG A 340 11.52 13.93 0.24
CA ARG A 340 12.26 12.78 -0.27
C ARG A 340 12.07 12.56 -1.78
N PHE A 341 10.89 12.87 -2.32
CA PHE A 341 10.61 12.72 -3.74
C PHE A 341 11.37 13.71 -4.62
N PHE A 342 11.68 14.90 -4.09
CA PHE A 342 12.45 15.92 -4.79
C PHE A 342 13.95 15.61 -4.78
N ILE A 343 14.46 15.11 -3.66
CA ILE A 343 15.85 14.61 -3.55
C ILE A 343 16.05 13.42 -4.50
N TYR A 344 15.07 12.51 -4.53
CA TYR A 344 15.03 11.39 -5.47
C TYR A 344 15.11 11.85 -6.94
N GLN A 345 14.30 12.85 -7.32
CA GLN A 345 14.33 13.42 -8.67
C GLN A 345 15.69 14.04 -9.01
N TYR A 346 16.26 14.80 -8.07
CA TYR A 346 17.57 15.43 -8.22
C TYR A 346 18.64 14.39 -8.57
N GLY A 347 18.69 13.28 -7.82
CA GLY A 347 19.63 12.20 -8.09
C GLY A 347 19.46 11.58 -9.48
N LEU A 348 18.22 11.38 -9.94
CA LEU A 348 17.97 10.81 -11.28
C LEU A 348 18.32 11.76 -12.43
N VAL A 349 17.99 13.05 -12.30
CA VAL A 349 18.29 14.06 -13.34
C VAL A 349 19.79 14.19 -13.57
N TYR A 350 20.59 13.99 -12.52
CA TYR A 350 22.06 14.03 -12.58
C TYR A 350 22.69 12.87 -13.37
N HIS A 351 21.96 11.76 -13.54
CA HIS A 351 22.41 10.58 -14.29
C HIS A 351 21.92 10.54 -15.74
N LEU A 352 21.11 11.51 -16.17
CA LEU A 352 20.64 11.60 -17.55
C LEU A 352 21.79 11.88 -18.53
N SER A 353 21.77 11.23 -19.69
CA SER A 353 22.82 11.41 -20.72
C SER A 353 23.01 12.87 -21.16
N ILE A 354 21.91 13.64 -21.22
CA ILE A 354 21.91 15.07 -21.58
C ILE A 354 22.73 15.91 -20.61
N THR A 355 22.76 15.54 -19.33
CA THR A 355 23.34 16.37 -18.26
C THR A 355 24.80 16.01 -17.96
N LYS A 356 25.37 15.02 -18.67
CA LYS A 356 26.77 14.57 -18.51
C LYS A 356 27.80 15.69 -18.69
N LYS A 357 27.54 16.64 -19.60
CA LYS A 357 28.45 17.77 -19.89
C LYS A 357 28.32 18.92 -18.89
N THR A 358 27.14 19.14 -18.31
CA THR A 358 26.88 20.27 -17.39
C THR A 358 26.08 19.79 -16.17
N LYS A 359 26.80 19.53 -15.09
CA LYS A 359 26.27 18.99 -13.83
C LYS A 359 25.88 20.10 -12.84
N SER A 360 25.20 21.14 -13.32
CA SER A 360 24.84 22.30 -12.49
C SER A 360 23.47 22.11 -11.83
N VAL A 361 23.29 22.71 -10.64
CA VAL A 361 21.99 22.77 -9.94
C VAL A 361 20.92 23.46 -10.81
N LEU A 362 21.35 24.30 -11.76
CA LEU A 362 20.47 24.98 -12.70
C LEU A 362 19.73 24.01 -13.63
N VAL A 363 20.34 22.87 -13.99
CA VAL A 363 19.68 21.82 -14.78
C VAL A 363 18.52 21.21 -13.99
N TYR A 364 18.71 20.99 -12.69
CA TYR A 364 17.61 20.56 -11.82
C TYR A 364 16.51 21.63 -11.77
N GLY A 365 16.85 22.90 -11.63
CA GLY A 365 15.88 24.01 -11.69
C GLY A 365 15.08 24.04 -13.01
N ILE A 366 15.75 23.85 -14.15
CA ILE A 366 15.10 23.76 -15.47
C ILE A 366 14.14 22.57 -15.55
N SER A 367 14.46 21.43 -14.92
CA SER A 367 13.58 20.26 -14.92
C SER A 367 12.19 20.55 -14.33
N TRP A 368 12.06 21.56 -13.46
CA TRP A 368 10.77 21.97 -12.89
C TRP A 368 9.87 22.69 -13.90
N LEU A 369 10.41 23.19 -15.01
CA LEU A 369 9.58 23.70 -16.12
C LEU A 369 8.68 22.60 -16.68
N VAL A 370 9.15 21.34 -16.71
CA VAL A 370 8.34 20.18 -17.14
C VAL A 370 7.13 20.02 -16.23
N ILE A 371 7.31 20.15 -14.92
CA ILE A 371 6.23 20.07 -13.93
C ILE A 371 5.23 21.21 -14.16
N LEU A 372 5.71 22.43 -14.39
CA LEU A 372 4.87 23.59 -14.67
C LEU A 372 4.03 23.37 -15.94
N VAL A 373 4.63 22.85 -17.01
CA VAL A 373 3.94 22.51 -18.26
C VAL A 373 2.86 21.44 -17.99
N VAL A 374 3.18 20.38 -17.26
CA VAL A 374 2.19 19.34 -16.90
C VAL A 374 1.03 19.93 -16.10
N LEU A 375 1.30 20.81 -15.13
CA LEU A 375 0.25 21.48 -14.36
C LEU A 375 -0.62 22.40 -15.22
N LEU A 376 -0.03 23.11 -16.19
CA LEU A 376 -0.76 23.93 -17.16
C LEU A 376 -1.66 23.07 -18.05
N VAL A 377 -1.14 21.96 -18.59
CA VAL A 377 -1.91 21.00 -19.40
C VAL A 377 -3.06 20.40 -18.58
N MET A 378 -2.82 20.03 -17.33
CA MET A 378 -3.89 19.51 -16.47
C MET A 378 -4.95 20.58 -16.15
N LYS A 379 -4.54 21.85 -16.00
CA LYS A 379 -5.46 22.98 -15.82
C LYS A 379 -6.31 23.20 -17.07
N THR A 380 -5.72 23.22 -18.26
CA THR A 380 -6.47 23.38 -19.53
C THR A 380 -7.43 22.23 -19.77
N VAL A 381 -7.03 20.98 -19.50
CA VAL A 381 -7.92 19.81 -19.59
C VAL A 381 -9.07 19.91 -18.57
N SER A 382 -8.79 20.32 -17.33
CA SER A 382 -9.80 20.44 -16.27
C SER A 382 -10.84 21.51 -16.59
N VAL A 383 -10.40 22.70 -17.03
CA VAL A 383 -11.28 23.80 -17.46
C VAL A 383 -12.05 23.40 -18.71
N GLY A 384 -11.37 22.79 -19.69
CA GLY A 384 -11.98 22.32 -20.92
C GLY A 384 -13.08 21.29 -20.67
N ARG A 385 -12.85 20.35 -19.73
CA ARG A 385 -13.84 19.36 -19.31
C ARG A 385 -15.06 20.00 -18.61
N ARG A 386 -14.88 21.13 -17.91
CA ARG A 386 -16.00 21.84 -17.26
C ARG A 386 -16.82 22.65 -18.26
N ARG A 387 -16.18 23.36 -19.18
CA ARG A 387 -16.85 24.28 -20.11
C ARG A 387 -17.39 23.60 -21.37
N PHE A 388 -16.66 22.63 -21.93
CA PHE A 388 -16.95 22.09 -23.27
C PHE A 388 -17.45 20.65 -23.28
N SER A 389 -17.30 19.88 -22.19
CA SER A 389 -17.66 18.45 -22.20
C SER A 389 -19.15 18.15 -22.38
N ALA A 390 -20.04 19.06 -21.97
CA ALA A 390 -21.48 18.87 -22.09
C ALA A 390 -22.02 19.35 -23.44
N ASN A 391 -21.57 20.53 -23.90
CA ASN A 391 -22.15 21.20 -25.07
C ASN A 391 -21.35 20.94 -26.37
N PHE A 392 -20.06 20.60 -26.29
CA PHE A 392 -19.16 20.48 -27.46
C PHE A 392 -18.20 19.29 -27.35
N GLN A 393 -18.73 18.07 -27.45
CA GLN A 393 -17.95 16.84 -27.34
C GLN A 393 -16.85 16.71 -28.40
N LEU A 394 -17.07 17.24 -29.61
CA LEU A 394 -16.11 17.17 -30.72
C LEU A 394 -14.91 18.09 -30.47
N VAL A 395 -15.16 19.33 -30.03
CA VAL A 395 -14.09 20.29 -29.63
C VAL A 395 -13.25 19.72 -28.50
N PHE A 396 -13.88 19.08 -27.50
CA PHE A 396 -13.13 18.45 -26.42
C PHE A 396 -12.28 17.26 -26.87
N ARG A 397 -12.75 16.46 -27.84
CA ARG A 397 -11.94 15.40 -28.47
C ARG A 397 -10.77 15.98 -29.27
N LEU A 398 -10.99 17.08 -30.00
CA LEU A 398 -9.96 17.78 -30.75
C LEU A 398 -8.88 18.35 -29.81
N ILE A 399 -9.26 18.96 -28.68
CA ILE A 399 -8.30 19.45 -27.67
C ILE A 399 -7.46 18.29 -27.13
N LYS A 400 -8.05 17.13 -26.84
CA LYS A 400 -7.28 15.94 -26.41
C LYS A 400 -6.32 15.46 -27.48
N PHE A 401 -6.75 15.44 -28.74
CA PHE A 401 -5.91 15.06 -29.87
C PHE A 401 -4.73 16.05 -30.04
N LEU A 402 -4.99 17.36 -29.97
CA LEU A 402 -3.95 18.39 -30.01
C LEU A 402 -2.94 18.23 -28.88
N ILE A 403 -3.40 18.00 -27.64
CA ILE A 403 -2.51 17.73 -26.50
C ILE A 403 -1.65 16.49 -26.77
N PHE A 404 -2.24 15.43 -27.30
CA PHE A 404 -1.50 14.21 -27.66
C PHE A 404 -0.44 14.48 -28.74
N VAL A 405 -0.78 15.21 -29.81
CA VAL A 405 0.17 15.58 -30.86
C VAL A 405 1.29 16.47 -30.31
N THR A 406 0.98 17.45 -29.45
CA THR A 406 2.01 18.28 -28.80
C THR A 406 2.94 17.45 -27.91
N PHE A 407 2.41 16.44 -27.22
CA PHE A 407 3.23 15.55 -26.41
C PHE A 407 4.15 14.67 -27.27
N VAL A 408 3.62 14.09 -28.36
CA VAL A 408 4.41 13.27 -29.30
C VAL A 408 5.49 14.10 -29.99
N THR A 409 5.18 15.33 -30.41
CA THR A 409 6.17 16.23 -31.01
C THR A 409 7.27 16.63 -30.03
N ILE A 410 6.93 16.92 -28.76
CA ILE A 410 7.93 17.14 -27.69
C ILE A 410 8.80 15.88 -27.49
N LEU A 411 8.21 14.69 -27.48
CA LEU A 411 8.96 13.45 -27.34
C LEU A 411 9.92 13.22 -28.52
N ILE A 412 9.44 13.41 -29.75
CA ILE A 412 10.27 13.26 -30.97
C ILE A 412 11.41 14.27 -30.98
N THR A 413 11.15 15.54 -30.63
CA THR A 413 12.20 16.57 -30.55
C THR A 413 13.22 16.27 -29.45
N LEU A 414 12.79 15.74 -28.31
CA LEU A 414 13.67 15.27 -27.23
C LEU A 414 14.48 14.02 -27.58
N ILE A 415 14.07 13.23 -28.57
CA ILE A 415 14.87 12.11 -29.08
C ILE A 415 15.84 12.61 -30.17
N ALA A 416 15.35 13.43 -31.09
CA ALA A 416 16.08 13.85 -32.28
C ALA A 416 17.19 14.88 -32.02
N LEU A 417 16.98 15.85 -31.12
CA LEU A 417 17.96 16.92 -30.85
C LEU A 417 19.04 16.51 -29.82
N PRO A 418 18.68 15.97 -28.64
CA PRO A 418 19.64 15.62 -27.60
C PRO A 418 20.20 14.20 -27.72
N HIS A 419 19.74 13.40 -28.70
CA HIS A 419 20.03 11.96 -28.82
C HIS A 419 19.72 11.17 -27.54
N MET A 420 18.53 11.40 -26.95
CA MET A 420 18.12 10.66 -25.74
C MET A 420 17.99 9.16 -26.02
N THR A 421 18.54 8.35 -25.12
CA THR A 421 18.36 6.90 -25.15
C THR A 421 16.98 6.51 -24.60
N VAL A 422 16.50 5.32 -24.93
CA VAL A 422 15.25 4.76 -24.35
C VAL A 422 15.34 4.68 -22.82
N GLN A 423 16.52 4.41 -22.27
CA GLN A 423 16.77 4.41 -20.83
C GLN A 423 16.57 5.80 -20.23
N ASP A 424 17.03 6.87 -20.88
CA ASP A 424 16.84 8.24 -20.40
C ASP A 424 15.36 8.64 -20.35
N ILE A 425 14.56 8.21 -21.34
CA ILE A 425 13.11 8.44 -21.35
C ILE A 425 12.45 7.77 -20.14
N LEU A 426 12.81 6.51 -19.88
CA LEU A 426 12.29 5.75 -18.74
C LEU A 426 12.72 6.39 -17.41
N VAL A 427 13.97 6.85 -17.29
CA VAL A 427 14.46 7.57 -16.10
C VAL A 427 13.71 8.88 -15.90
N CYS A 428 13.39 9.63 -16.96
CA CYS A 428 12.55 10.83 -16.86
C CYS A 428 11.16 10.51 -16.30
N PHE A 429 10.49 9.47 -16.80
CA PHE A 429 9.20 9.04 -16.23
C PHE A 429 9.33 8.66 -14.75
N LEU A 430 10.35 7.87 -14.41
CA LEU A 430 10.61 7.47 -13.03
C LEU A 430 10.97 8.65 -12.13
N ALA A 431 11.58 9.72 -12.64
CA ALA A 431 11.90 10.92 -11.87
C ALA A 431 10.68 11.82 -11.63
N PHE A 432 9.87 12.07 -12.68
CA PHE A 432 8.77 13.03 -12.60
C PHE A 432 7.51 12.46 -11.93
N LEU A 433 7.24 11.15 -12.04
CA LEU A 433 6.06 10.52 -11.41
C LEU A 433 6.08 10.66 -9.87
N PRO A 434 7.14 10.29 -9.13
CA PRO A 434 7.20 10.49 -7.69
C PRO A 434 7.24 11.97 -7.30
N THR A 435 7.85 12.83 -8.12
CA THR A 435 7.88 14.28 -7.87
C THR A 435 6.49 14.89 -7.93
N GLY A 436 5.71 14.57 -8.96
CA GLY A 436 4.33 15.05 -9.07
C GLY A 436 3.44 14.51 -7.95
N TRP A 437 3.71 13.30 -7.46
CA TRP A 437 3.08 12.76 -6.26
C TRP A 437 3.46 13.56 -5.00
N GLY A 438 4.75 13.86 -4.80
CA GLY A 438 5.23 14.69 -3.69
C GLY A 438 4.61 16.09 -3.67
N LEU A 439 4.47 16.72 -4.85
CA LEU A 439 3.76 18.00 -4.98
C LEU A 439 2.28 17.90 -4.60
N LEU A 440 1.63 16.79 -4.96
CA LEU A 440 0.25 16.52 -4.59
C LEU A 440 0.10 16.36 -3.07
N LEU A 441 1.01 15.64 -2.40
CA LEU A 441 1.02 15.51 -0.93
C LEU A 441 1.20 16.87 -0.24
N ILE A 442 2.16 17.68 -0.69
CA ILE A 442 2.37 19.04 -0.16
C ILE A 442 1.11 19.90 -0.40
N ALA A 443 0.50 19.82 -1.58
CA ALA A 443 -0.72 20.57 -1.87
C ALA A 443 -1.92 20.15 -1.01
N GLN A 444 -1.98 18.88 -0.59
CA GLN A 444 -2.99 18.38 0.34
C GLN A 444 -2.75 18.85 1.77
N ALA A 445 -1.50 18.78 2.24
CA ALA A 445 -1.11 19.30 3.55
C ALA A 445 -1.40 20.81 3.66
N CYS A 446 -1.11 21.57 2.59
CA CYS A 446 -1.32 23.02 2.49
C CYS A 446 -2.69 23.41 1.90
N LYS A 447 -3.71 22.54 1.97
CA LYS A 447 -5.02 22.72 1.33
C LYS A 447 -5.68 24.09 1.50
N PRO A 448 -5.68 24.74 2.69
CA PRO A 448 -6.26 26.08 2.85
C PRO A 448 -5.59 27.12 1.95
N LEU A 449 -4.26 27.09 1.83
CA LEU A 449 -3.48 28.03 1.01
C LEU A 449 -3.73 27.77 -0.49
N VAL A 450 -3.73 26.50 -0.90
CA VAL A 450 -3.96 26.10 -2.29
C VAL A 450 -5.38 26.44 -2.75
N ARG A 451 -6.38 26.36 -1.85
CA ARG A 451 -7.75 26.81 -2.13
C ARG A 451 -7.82 28.32 -2.32
N ARG A 452 -7.15 29.12 -1.47
CA ARG A 452 -7.07 30.58 -1.64
C ARG A 452 -6.41 30.98 -2.96
N ALA A 453 -5.39 30.23 -3.40
CA ALA A 453 -4.73 30.43 -4.68
C ALA A 453 -5.55 29.99 -5.91
N GLY A 454 -6.74 29.40 -5.73
CA GLY A 454 -7.59 28.93 -6.83
C GLY A 454 -7.07 27.69 -7.57
N LEU A 455 -6.02 27.03 -7.08
CA LEU A 455 -5.36 25.90 -7.74
C LEU A 455 -5.96 24.53 -7.38
N TRP A 456 -6.87 24.47 -6.41
CA TRP A 456 -7.45 23.21 -5.92
C TRP A 456 -8.13 22.38 -7.02
N GLY A 457 -8.73 23.03 -8.02
CA GLY A 457 -9.32 22.34 -9.18
C GLY A 457 -8.30 21.59 -10.02
N SER A 458 -7.07 22.12 -10.14
CA SER A 458 -5.95 21.47 -10.82
C SER A 458 -5.39 20.31 -10.00
N VAL A 459 -5.22 20.51 -8.68
CA VAL A 459 -4.76 19.45 -7.76
C VAL A 459 -5.71 18.26 -7.78
N ARG A 460 -7.03 18.50 -7.77
CA ARG A 460 -8.03 17.43 -7.89
C ARG A 460 -7.94 16.70 -9.24
N ALA A 461 -7.68 17.40 -10.33
CA ALA A 461 -7.53 16.78 -11.64
C ALA A 461 -6.25 15.92 -11.72
N LEU A 462 -5.14 16.44 -11.20
CA LEU A 462 -3.87 15.72 -11.09
C LEU A 462 -4.02 14.46 -10.24
N ALA A 463 -4.63 14.59 -9.06
CA ALA A 463 -4.92 13.47 -8.18
C ALA A 463 -5.71 12.37 -8.88
N ARG A 464 -6.79 12.74 -9.59
CA ARG A 464 -7.57 11.76 -10.35
C ARG A 464 -6.72 11.03 -11.40
N GLY A 465 -5.79 11.75 -12.06
CA GLY A 465 -4.85 11.15 -13.02
C GLY A 465 -3.96 10.09 -12.38
N TYR A 466 -3.38 10.38 -11.21
CA TYR A 466 -2.60 9.40 -10.45
C TYR A 466 -3.44 8.18 -10.05
N GLU A 467 -4.66 8.38 -9.56
CA GLU A 467 -5.53 7.27 -9.16
C GLU A 467 -5.93 6.39 -10.35
N ILE A 468 -6.17 6.99 -11.52
CA ILE A 468 -6.41 6.23 -12.76
C ILE A 468 -5.18 5.41 -13.14
N MET A 469 -3.99 6.03 -13.12
CA MET A 469 -2.73 5.35 -13.45
C MET A 469 -2.46 4.17 -12.51
N MET A 470 -2.61 4.38 -11.19
CA MET A 470 -2.41 3.34 -10.19
C MET A 470 -3.46 2.23 -10.30
N GLY A 471 -4.72 2.58 -10.54
CA GLY A 471 -5.80 1.61 -10.77
C GLY A 471 -5.53 0.74 -11.99
N LEU A 472 -5.09 1.35 -13.11
CA LEU A 472 -4.70 0.64 -14.33
C LEU A 472 -3.49 -0.28 -14.13
N LEU A 473 -2.49 0.18 -13.37
CA LEU A 473 -1.29 -0.60 -13.06
C LEU A 473 -1.63 -1.86 -12.26
N LEU A 474 -2.59 -1.78 -11.34
CA LEU A 474 -3.07 -2.92 -10.56
C LEU A 474 -4.01 -3.82 -11.36
N PHE A 475 -4.92 -3.21 -12.13
CA PHE A 475 -5.96 -3.93 -12.85
C PHE A 475 -5.39 -4.76 -14.01
N THR A 476 -4.38 -4.25 -14.72
CA THR A 476 -3.80 -4.91 -15.91
C THR A 476 -3.27 -6.32 -15.61
N PRO A 477 -2.40 -6.54 -14.59
CA PRO A 477 -1.95 -7.90 -14.24
C PRO A 477 -3.08 -8.82 -13.80
N ILE A 478 -4.08 -8.29 -13.08
CA ILE A 478 -5.23 -9.08 -12.61
C ILE A 478 -6.08 -9.53 -13.80
N ALA A 479 -6.37 -8.63 -14.73
CA ALA A 479 -7.11 -8.94 -15.94
C ALA A 479 -6.38 -9.94 -16.83
N PHE A 480 -5.06 -9.80 -16.96
CA PHE A 480 -4.22 -10.77 -17.67
C PHE A 480 -4.27 -12.15 -17.03
N LEU A 481 -4.14 -12.24 -15.70
CA LEU A 481 -4.23 -13.52 -14.97
C LEU A 481 -5.64 -14.13 -15.05
N ALA A 482 -6.69 -13.30 -15.02
CA ALA A 482 -8.08 -13.75 -15.13
C ALA A 482 -8.44 -14.30 -16.52
N TRP A 483 -7.64 -14.00 -17.55
CA TRP A 483 -7.79 -14.60 -18.88
C TRP A 483 -7.52 -16.11 -18.85
N PHE A 484 -6.70 -16.59 -17.91
CA PHE A 484 -6.32 -17.99 -17.80
C PHE A 484 -7.24 -18.73 -16.80
N PRO A 485 -8.09 -19.66 -17.26
CA PRO A 485 -9.06 -20.34 -16.38
C PRO A 485 -8.42 -21.09 -15.21
N PHE A 486 -7.22 -21.65 -15.41
CA PHE A 486 -6.51 -22.43 -14.39
C PHE A 486 -6.16 -21.59 -13.15
N VAL A 487 -5.97 -20.28 -13.28
CA VAL A 487 -5.59 -19.40 -12.16
C VAL A 487 -6.73 -19.32 -11.14
N SER A 488 -7.96 -19.18 -11.62
CA SER A 488 -9.15 -19.16 -10.75
C SER A 488 -9.38 -20.51 -10.07
N GLU A 489 -9.14 -21.62 -10.77
CA GLU A 489 -9.23 -22.95 -10.18
C GLU A 489 -8.16 -23.18 -9.11
N PHE A 490 -6.92 -22.82 -9.41
CA PHE A 490 -5.80 -22.93 -8.47
C PHE A 490 -6.05 -22.12 -7.20
N GLN A 491 -6.47 -20.86 -7.35
CA GLN A 491 -6.86 -19.99 -6.24
C GLN A 491 -7.95 -20.65 -5.38
N THR A 492 -8.99 -21.18 -6.02
CA THR A 492 -10.14 -21.77 -5.32
C THR A 492 -9.77 -23.03 -4.53
N ARG A 493 -8.91 -23.89 -5.11
CA ARG A 493 -8.50 -25.17 -4.49
C ARG A 493 -7.44 -24.98 -3.39
N MET A 494 -6.54 -24.02 -3.55
CA MET A 494 -5.42 -23.78 -2.63
C MET A 494 -5.84 -22.98 -1.40
N LEU A 495 -6.67 -21.95 -1.58
CA LEU A 495 -6.99 -20.98 -0.52
C LEU A 495 -8.31 -21.25 0.20
N PHE A 496 -9.22 -22.01 -0.41
CA PHE A 496 -10.55 -22.22 0.14
C PHE A 496 -10.89 -23.69 0.36
N ASN A 497 -11.57 -23.97 1.46
CA ASN A 497 -11.95 -25.33 1.86
C ASN A 497 -12.89 -25.99 0.82
N GLN A 498 -12.88 -27.33 0.68
CA GLN A 498 -13.73 -28.06 -0.28
C GLN A 498 -15.23 -27.83 -0.07
N ALA A 499 -15.68 -27.56 1.16
CA ALA A 499 -17.06 -27.14 1.43
C ALA A 499 -17.38 -25.75 0.86
N PHE A 500 -16.39 -24.85 0.87
CA PHE A 500 -16.47 -23.50 0.31
C PHE A 500 -16.38 -23.50 -1.22
N SER A 501 -15.58 -24.40 -1.81
CA SER A 501 -15.49 -24.54 -3.27
C SER A 501 -16.81 -25.04 -3.89
N ARG A 502 -17.54 -25.94 -3.21
CA ARG A 502 -18.90 -26.34 -3.61
C ARG A 502 -19.89 -25.17 -3.56
N GLY A 503 -19.83 -24.32 -2.53
CA GLY A 503 -20.65 -23.11 -2.43
C GLY A 503 -20.35 -22.07 -3.52
N LEU A 504 -19.07 -21.88 -3.87
CA LEU A 504 -18.65 -21.03 -4.99
C LEU A 504 -19.12 -21.56 -6.35
N GLN A 505 -19.08 -22.87 -6.58
CA GLN A 505 -19.61 -23.49 -7.78
C GLN A 505 -21.13 -23.25 -7.92
N ILE A 506 -21.87 -23.40 -6.82
CA ILE A 506 -23.32 -23.10 -6.78
C ILE A 506 -23.58 -21.60 -7.05
N SER A 507 -22.78 -20.70 -6.47
CA SER A 507 -22.87 -19.25 -6.73
C SER A 507 -22.60 -18.91 -8.20
N ARG A 508 -21.64 -19.58 -8.86
CA ARG A 508 -21.40 -19.41 -10.30
C ARG A 508 -22.59 -19.86 -11.14
N ILE A 509 -23.20 -21.00 -10.80
CA ILE A 509 -24.37 -21.55 -11.49
C ILE A 509 -25.59 -20.62 -11.32
N LEU A 510 -25.86 -20.15 -10.10
CA LEU A 510 -26.96 -19.22 -9.81
C LEU A 510 -26.73 -17.82 -10.40
N GLY A 511 -25.47 -17.37 -10.49
CA GLY A 511 -25.08 -16.13 -11.14
C GLY A 511 -25.30 -16.16 -12.65
N GLY A 512 -25.05 -17.30 -13.29
CA GLY A 512 -25.35 -17.53 -14.71
C GLY A 512 -26.85 -17.45 -15.01
N GLN A 513 -27.69 -18.12 -14.22
CA GLN A 513 -29.15 -18.13 -14.44
C GLN A 513 -29.83 -16.76 -14.30
N LYS A 514 -29.24 -15.79 -13.59
CA LYS A 514 -29.81 -14.44 -13.45
C LYS A 514 -29.69 -13.60 -14.73
N LYS A 515 -28.76 -13.92 -15.64
CA LYS A 515 -28.59 -13.23 -16.93
C LYS A 515 -29.62 -13.66 -17.98
N ASP A 516 -30.20 -14.86 -17.85
CA ASP A 516 -31.11 -15.45 -18.85
C ASP A 516 -32.60 -15.17 -18.60
N ARG A 517 -32.96 -14.36 -17.60
CA ARG A 517 -34.34 -13.92 -17.41
C ARG A 517 -34.56 -12.52 -18.00
N PRO A 518 -35.27 -12.37 -19.13
CA PRO A 518 -35.72 -11.06 -19.56
C PRO A 518 -36.66 -10.49 -18.49
N SER A 519 -36.43 -9.24 -18.13
CA SER A 519 -37.26 -8.47 -17.21
C SER A 519 -38.69 -8.40 -17.75
N ARG A 520 -39.59 -9.20 -17.21
CA ARG A 520 -41.04 -8.98 -17.38
C ARG A 520 -41.38 -7.65 -16.73
N ALA A 521 -41.66 -6.66 -17.58
CA ALA A 521 -42.35 -5.44 -17.23
C ALA A 521 -43.64 -5.81 -16.48
N LYS A 522 -43.88 -5.13 -15.37
CA LYS A 522 -45.20 -5.09 -14.74
C LYS A 522 -45.89 -3.85 -15.27
N ASP A 523 -46.96 -4.06 -16.02
CA ASP A 523 -48.11 -3.15 -16.04
C ASP A 523 -48.75 -3.09 -14.64
#